data_AF-A0A7H8UKT7-F1
#
_entry.id   AF-A0A7H8UKT7-F1
#
_cell.length_a   1.000
_cell.length_b   1.000
_cell.length_c   1.000
_cell.angle_alpha   90.00
_cell.angle_beta   90.00
_cell.angle_gamma   90.00
#
_symmetry.space_group_name_H-M   'P 1'
#
loop_
_entity.id
_entity.type
_entity.pdbx_description
1 polymer ?
#
loop_
_entity_poly.entity_id
_entity_poly.type
_entity_poly.pdbx_seq_one_letter_code
_entity_poly.pdbx_strand_id
1 'polypeptide(L)'
;MNNATSQQFKSLREEVDNNKKQANAGISGAMAMAGLPQVQTNQRVMFSAGGATYNGESALAVGASVNFSSHVIGKMNFSDDTANNMGASVGIGLGF
;
A
#
# COMPACT_ATOMS: atom_id res chain seq x y z
N MET A 1 -24.64 23.72 29.62
CA MET A 1 -24.48 22.31 29.20
C MET A 1 -24.26 22.15 27.69
N ASN A 2 -23.72 23.15 26.97
CA ASN A 2 -23.51 23.07 25.50
C ASN A 2 -22.06 22.76 25.08
N ASN A 3 -21.07 23.01 25.93
CA ASN A 3 -19.66 22.91 25.50
C ASN A 3 -19.18 21.46 25.35
N ALA A 4 -19.62 20.55 26.21
CA ALA A 4 -19.23 19.14 26.14
C ALA A 4 -19.76 18.45 24.88
N THR A 5 -21.04 18.67 24.54
CA THR A 5 -21.66 18.09 23.34
C THR A 5 -21.06 18.66 22.05
N SER A 6 -20.79 19.96 21.99
CA SER A 6 -20.13 20.57 20.83
C SER A 6 -18.67 20.12 20.66
N GLN A 7 -17.94 19.91 21.77
CA GLN A 7 -16.59 19.37 21.74
C GLN A 7 -16.58 17.90 21.27
N GLN A 8 -17.48 17.07 21.79
CA GLN A 8 -17.64 15.68 21.37
C GLN A 8 -17.97 15.57 19.88
N PHE A 9 -18.87 16.43 19.37
CA PHE A 9 -19.23 16.44 17.96
C PHE A 9 -18.06 16.89 17.06
N LYS A 10 -17.27 17.86 17.52
CA LYS A 10 -16.04 18.30 16.82
C LYS A 10 -15.02 17.17 16.76
N SER A 11 -14.76 16.50 17.88
CA SER A 11 -13.83 15.36 17.94
C SER A 11 -14.27 14.21 17.04
N LEU A 12 -15.57 13.89 17.00
CA LEU A 12 -16.10 12.87 16.09
C LEU A 12 -15.87 13.25 14.62
N ARG A 13 -16.07 14.52 14.27
CA ARG A 13 -15.82 14.99 12.90
C ARG A 13 -14.35 14.88 12.53
N GLU A 14 -13.45 15.28 13.43
CA GLU A 14 -12.01 15.14 13.25
C GLU A 14 -11.61 13.66 13.10
N GLU A 15 -12.20 12.76 13.89
CA GLU A 15 -11.98 11.32 13.78
C GLU A 15 -12.45 10.76 12.43
N VAL A 16 -13.64 11.16 11.96
CA VAL A 16 -14.16 10.75 10.64
C VAL A 16 -13.26 11.22 9.50
N ASP A 17 -12.83 12.49 9.55
CA ASP A 17 -11.95 13.05 8.53
C ASP A 17 -10.57 12.38 8.54
N ASN A 18 -10.03 12.07 9.73
CA ASN A 18 -8.79 11.32 9.88
C ASN A 18 -8.91 9.88 9.36
N ASN A 19 -10.01 9.19 9.66
CA ASN A 19 -10.25 7.83 9.16
C ASN A 19 -10.34 7.82 7.63
N LYS A 20 -11.01 8.81 7.04
CA LYS A 20 -11.07 8.97 5.58
C LYS A 20 -9.69 9.18 4.98
N LYS A 21 -8.86 10.02 5.60
CA LYS A 21 -7.47 10.25 5.19
C LYS A 21 -6.64 8.97 5.24
N GLN A 22 -6.67 8.25 6.37
CA GLN A 22 -5.93 7.00 6.55
C GLN A 22 -6.38 5.93 5.54
N ALA A 23 -7.69 5.80 5.31
CA ALA A 23 -8.22 4.86 4.33
C ALA A 23 -7.75 5.18 2.91
N ASN A 24 -7.81 6.46 2.50
CA ASN A 24 -7.33 6.89 1.19
C ASN A 24 -5.82 6.62 1.02
N ALA A 25 -5.02 6.94 2.03
CA ALA A 25 -3.59 6.72 2.02
C ALA A 25 -3.25 5.21 1.91
N GLY A 26 -3.93 4.36 2.70
CA GLY A 26 -3.76 2.91 2.61
C GLY A 26 -4.13 2.33 1.24
N ILE A 27 -5.19 2.83 0.59
CA ILE A 27 -5.55 2.43 -0.78
C ILE A 27 -4.44 2.84 -1.77
N SER A 28 -3.88 4.05 -1.62
CA SER A 28 -2.74 4.45 -2.44
C SER A 28 -1.53 3.53 -2.24
N GLY A 29 -1.27 3.07 -1.00
CA GLY A 29 -0.21 2.08 -0.71
C GLY A 29 -0.45 0.75 -1.43
N ALA A 30 -1.69 0.24 -1.39
CA ALA A 30 -2.07 -0.97 -2.10
C ALA A 30 -1.90 -0.84 -3.63
N MET A 31 -2.31 0.30 -4.21
CA MET A 31 -2.11 0.56 -5.64
C MET A 31 -0.63 0.69 -6.01
N ALA A 32 0.18 1.33 -5.16
CA ALA A 32 1.62 1.42 -5.37
C ALA A 32 2.27 0.03 -5.38
N MET A 33 1.91 -0.86 -4.45
CA MET A 33 2.39 -2.25 -4.43
C MET A 33 1.92 -3.05 -5.66
N ALA A 34 0.67 -2.84 -6.10
CA ALA A 34 0.10 -3.53 -7.25
C ALA A 34 0.80 -3.14 -8.56
N GLY A 35 1.23 -1.87 -8.68
CA GLY A 35 1.98 -1.37 -9.82
C GLY A 35 3.43 -1.86 -9.91
N LEU A 36 3.96 -2.52 -8.88
CA LEU A 36 5.35 -2.97 -8.87
C LEU A 36 5.60 -4.06 -9.93
N PRO A 37 6.57 -3.87 -10.84
CA PRO A 37 6.96 -4.91 -11.80
C PRO A 37 7.38 -6.22 -11.12
N GLN A 38 7.14 -7.34 -11.81
CA GLN A 38 7.53 -8.69 -11.39
C GLN A 38 8.67 -9.21 -12.26
N VAL A 39 9.56 -10.01 -11.67
CA VAL A 39 10.68 -10.68 -12.33
C VAL A 39 10.22 -11.48 -13.55
N GLN A 40 10.92 -11.34 -14.67
CA GLN A 40 10.66 -12.10 -15.90
C GLN A 40 11.37 -13.46 -15.86
N THR A 41 10.88 -14.45 -16.60
CA THR A 41 11.36 -15.85 -16.58
C THR A 41 12.87 -16.01 -16.82
N ASN A 42 13.51 -15.07 -17.52
CA ASN A 42 14.96 -15.07 -17.80
C ASN A 42 15.82 -14.45 -16.69
N GLN A 43 15.22 -13.92 -15.62
CA GLN A 43 15.89 -13.29 -14.49
C GLN A 43 15.59 -14.06 -13.20
N ARG A 44 16.56 -14.11 -12.28
CA ARG A 44 16.37 -14.79 -10.98
C ARG A 44 15.72 -13.89 -9.94
N VAL A 45 16.08 -12.61 -9.90
CA VAL A 45 15.60 -11.63 -8.91
C VAL A 45 15.32 -10.31 -9.60
N MET A 46 14.29 -9.60 -9.16
CA MET A 46 14.00 -8.22 -9.55
C MET A 46 13.67 -7.39 -8.31
N PHE A 47 14.29 -6.22 -8.20
CA PHE A 47 13.89 -5.17 -7.28
C PHE A 47 13.00 -4.17 -8.02
N SER A 48 11.99 -3.67 -7.34
CA SER A 48 10.95 -2.82 -7.89
C SER A 48 10.65 -1.68 -6.92
N ALA A 49 10.32 -0.52 -7.48
CA ALA A 49 9.80 0.62 -6.74
C ALA A 49 8.69 1.27 -7.57
N GLY A 50 7.72 1.86 -6.90
CA GLY A 50 6.56 2.46 -7.52
C GLY A 50 5.89 3.46 -6.58
N GLY A 51 5.02 4.28 -7.14
CA GLY A 51 4.19 5.20 -6.38
C GLY A 51 2.79 5.23 -6.95
N ALA A 52 1.83 5.62 -6.12
CA ALA A 52 0.46 5.80 -6.54
C ALA A 52 -0.21 6.94 -5.76
N THR A 53 -1.24 7.51 -6.35
CA THR A 53 -2.04 8.58 -5.75
C THR A 53 -3.50 8.16 -5.73
N TYR A 54 -4.19 8.41 -4.62
CA TYR A 54 -5.61 8.13 -4.49
C TYR A 54 -6.32 9.19 -3.67
N ASN A 55 -7.33 9.83 -4.27
CA ASN A 55 -8.27 10.69 -3.55
C ASN A 55 -7.59 11.75 -2.63
N GLY A 56 -6.52 12.37 -3.12
CA GLY A 56 -5.74 13.39 -2.39
C GLY A 56 -4.53 12.87 -1.60
N GLU A 57 -4.42 11.56 -1.39
CA GLU A 57 -3.28 10.93 -0.71
C GLU A 57 -2.33 10.26 -1.70
N SER A 58 -1.10 10.01 -1.28
CA SER A 58 -0.08 9.36 -2.10
C SER A 58 0.68 8.31 -1.30
N ALA A 59 1.22 7.32 -2.00
CA ALA A 59 2.07 6.32 -1.39
C ALA A 59 3.20 5.90 -2.31
N LEU A 60 4.24 5.39 -1.67
CA LEU A 60 5.40 4.78 -2.29
C LEU A 60 5.43 3.31 -1.89
N ALA A 61 5.87 2.46 -2.80
CA ALA A 61 6.08 1.05 -2.55
C ALA A 61 7.42 0.60 -3.13
N VAL A 62 8.00 -0.39 -2.47
CA VAL A 62 9.20 -1.10 -2.91
C VAL A 62 8.94 -2.59 -2.78
N GLY A 63 9.55 -3.39 -3.62
CA GLY A 63 9.37 -4.83 -3.57
C GLY A 63 10.48 -5.59 -4.26
N ALA A 64 10.56 -6.88 -3.92
CA ALA A 64 11.45 -7.83 -4.54
C ALA A 64 10.62 -9.01 -5.05
N SER A 65 10.97 -9.53 -6.23
CA SER A 65 10.41 -10.77 -6.75
C SER A 65 11.52 -11.72 -7.18
N VAL A 66 11.27 -13.02 -7.03
CA VAL A 66 12.25 -14.08 -7.23
C VAL A 66 11.62 -15.21 -8.04
N ASN A 67 12.32 -15.67 -9.07
CA ASN A 67 11.98 -16.90 -9.77
C ASN A 67 12.66 -18.08 -9.08
N PHE A 68 11.85 -18.92 -8.42
CA PHE A 68 12.32 -20.18 -7.83
C PHE A 68 12.55 -21.24 -8.91
N SER A 69 11.77 -21.20 -9.98
CA SER A 69 11.88 -22.04 -11.18
C SER A 69 11.31 -21.27 -12.38
N SER A 70 11.37 -21.85 -13.59
CA SER A 70 10.78 -21.25 -14.81
C SER A 70 9.26 -21.04 -14.71
N HIS A 71 8.62 -21.73 -13.76
CA HIS A 71 7.17 -21.75 -13.57
C HIS A 71 6.73 -21.21 -12.20
N VAL A 72 7.66 -20.81 -11.33
CA VAL A 72 7.33 -20.47 -9.93
C VAL A 72 7.96 -19.15 -9.55
N ILE A 73 7.11 -18.18 -9.18
CA ILE A 73 7.54 -16.82 -8.82
C ILE A 73 7.07 -16.48 -7.41
N GLY A 74 7.97 -15.96 -6.58
CA GLY A 74 7.64 -15.31 -5.31
C GLY A 74 7.75 -13.79 -5.42
N LYS A 75 6.95 -13.05 -4.66
CA LYS A 75 7.03 -11.59 -4.56
C LYS A 75 6.80 -11.16 -3.11
N MET A 76 7.53 -10.13 -2.70
CA MET A 76 7.38 -9.46 -1.41
C MET A 76 7.43 -7.95 -1.65
N ASN A 77 6.51 -7.21 -1.03
CA ASN A 77 6.42 -5.76 -1.18
C ASN A 77 6.22 -5.09 0.17
N PHE A 78 6.63 -3.83 0.24
CA PHE A 78 6.44 -2.90 1.34
C PHE A 78 5.93 -1.58 0.77
N SER A 79 5.11 -0.86 1.52
CA SER A 79 4.69 0.49 1.17
C SER A 79 4.72 1.41 2.38
N ASP A 80 4.81 2.70 2.09
CA ASP A 80 4.60 3.78 3.02
C ASP A 80 3.76 4.87 2.33
N ASP A 81 2.92 5.56 3.08
CA ASP A 81 1.96 6.53 2.56
C ASP A 81 2.03 7.89 3.25
N THR A 82 1.34 8.89 2.70
CA THR A 82 1.32 10.27 3.22
C THR A 82 0.68 10.42 4.59
N ALA A 83 0.00 9.39 5.09
CA ALA A 83 -0.53 9.33 6.45
C ALA A 83 0.41 8.57 7.41
N ASN A 84 1.60 8.17 6.96
CA ASN A 84 2.60 7.36 7.67
C ASN A 84 2.12 5.95 8.02
N ASN A 85 1.23 5.36 7.19
CA ASN A 85 0.90 3.95 7.34
C ASN A 85 1.88 3.09 6.55
N MET A 86 2.48 2.12 7.25
CA MET A 86 3.30 1.11 6.62
C MET A 86 2.47 -0.12 6.26
N GLY A 87 2.69 -0.65 5.06
CA GLY A 87 2.07 -1.87 4.56
C GLY A 87 3.09 -2.89 4.08
N ALA A 88 2.75 -4.17 4.11
CA ALA A 88 3.57 -5.23 3.52
C ALA A 88 2.69 -6.31 2.89
N SER A 89 3.18 -6.96 1.84
CA SER A 89 2.51 -8.08 1.18
C SER A 89 3.49 -9.12 0.68
N VAL A 90 3.05 -10.37 0.61
CA VAL A 90 3.79 -11.49 0.01
C VAL A 90 2.86 -12.28 -0.89
N GLY A 91 3.40 -12.89 -1.94
CA GLY A 91 2.64 -13.70 -2.88
C GLY A 91 3.49 -14.72 -3.62
N ILE A 92 2.84 -15.79 -4.07
CA ILE A 92 3.43 -16.85 -4.90
C ILE A 92 2.55 -17.11 -6.12
N GLY A 93 3.17 -17.34 -7.28
CA GLY A 93 2.49 -17.64 -8.54
C GLY A 93 3.09 -18.87 -9.21
N LEU A 94 2.22 -19.67 -9.84
CA LEU A 94 2.57 -20.83 -10.65
C LEU A 94 2.07 -20.60 -12.09
N GLY A 95 2.96 -20.74 -13.07
CA GLY A 95 2.64 -20.66 -14.51
C GLY A 95 2.84 -22.00 -15.20
N PHE A 96 2.08 -22.27 -16.26
CA PHE A 96 2.18 -23.48 -17.10
C PHE A 96 2.09 -23.12 -18.57
#